data_AF-A0A432FTC4-F1
#
_entry.id   AF-A0A432FTC4-F1
#
_cell.length_a   1.000
_cell.length_b   1.000
_cell.length_c   1.000
_cell.angle_alpha   90.00
_cell.angle_beta   90.00
_cell.angle_gamma   90.00
#
_symmetry.space_group_name_H-M   'P 1'
#
loop_
_entity.id
_entity.type
_entity.pdbx_description
1 polymer ?
#
loop_
_entity_poly.entity_id
_entity_poly.type
_entity_poly.pdbx_seq_one_letter_code
_entity_poly.pdbx_strand_id
1 'polypeptide(L)'
;MVEDSSGFSDSDSVQVMIEASAGKHIRRMGEEIAEDELLIQKGTRITPGEIGTCATFGYGKLSVAKKPKIAIFGTGDELIEPGNELKPGEIYNSNLYVFAELVEKAGGEVVMRNVIKDNKDSLRAFLSEALETCDVIISSGGVSMGRYDYVRVVFMELGVTEHFWKVAQKPGKPLFFGTGNSTLIFGLPGNPVSAFIGFMEWVWPVLETMTGKKESKKVTGILKKSFPREKVKYRFLFGNAWIEDGELVCQASTKVGSHMLSSSLEANCILSSEPGESILTVGENINVNLLPWKTIE
;
A
#
# COMPACT_ATOMS: atom_id res chain seq x y z
N MET A 1 -41.38 -3.11 28.93
CA MET A 1 -41.10 -4.22 27.99
C MET A 1 -41.93 -5.43 28.42
N VAL A 2 -41.82 -6.61 27.80
CA VAL A 2 -42.66 -7.76 28.22
C VAL A 2 -42.32 -8.18 29.65
N GLU A 3 -41.06 -8.04 30.02
CA GLU A 3 -40.47 -8.24 31.35
C GLU A 3 -41.11 -7.37 32.44
N ASP A 4 -41.70 -6.23 32.08
CA ASP A 4 -42.37 -5.31 33.01
C ASP A 4 -43.90 -5.46 32.97
N SER A 5 -44.39 -6.62 32.55
CA SER A 5 -45.80 -6.88 32.33
C SER A 5 -46.22 -8.31 32.67
N SER A 6 -47.52 -8.58 32.71
CA SER A 6 -48.06 -9.94 32.82
C SER A 6 -48.13 -10.70 31.48
N GLY A 7 -47.46 -10.20 30.43
CA GLY A 7 -47.57 -10.65 29.04
C GLY A 7 -46.96 -12.01 28.70
N PHE A 8 -46.74 -12.87 29.69
CA PHE A 8 -46.22 -14.23 29.54
C PHE A 8 -47.32 -15.31 29.61
N SER A 9 -48.60 -14.90 29.64
CA SER A 9 -49.77 -15.79 29.75
C SER A 9 -50.72 -15.60 28.57
N ASP A 10 -51.53 -16.62 28.25
CA ASP A 10 -52.56 -16.60 27.18
C ASP A 10 -53.85 -15.84 27.60
N SER A 11 -53.71 -14.82 28.46
CA SER A 11 -54.83 -13.99 28.92
C SER A 11 -55.22 -12.96 27.86
N ASP A 12 -56.53 -12.66 27.74
CA ASP A 12 -57.05 -11.58 26.88
C ASP A 12 -56.66 -10.17 27.37
N SER A 13 -56.03 -10.05 28.55
CA SER A 13 -55.59 -8.78 29.14
C SER A 13 -54.18 -8.85 29.70
N VAL A 14 -53.47 -7.70 29.66
CA VAL A 14 -52.10 -7.53 30.16
C VAL A 14 -52.06 -6.41 31.21
N GLN A 15 -51.40 -6.65 32.34
CA GLN A 15 -51.06 -5.64 33.34
C GLN A 15 -49.68 -5.05 33.05
N VAL A 16 -49.58 -3.73 33.00
CA VAL A 16 -48.32 -3.00 32.89
C VAL A 16 -47.89 -2.57 34.29
N MET A 17 -46.74 -3.05 34.75
CA MET A 17 -46.30 -2.88 36.14
C MET A 17 -45.46 -1.62 36.37
N ILE A 18 -45.17 -0.87 35.31
CA ILE A 18 -44.34 0.34 35.34
C ILE A 18 -45.07 1.52 34.69
N GLU A 19 -44.68 2.73 35.07
CA GLU A 19 -45.18 3.95 34.42
C GLU A 19 -44.67 4.05 32.97
N ALA A 20 -45.57 4.41 32.06
CA ALA A 20 -45.25 4.63 30.64
C ALA A 20 -45.01 6.13 30.38
N SER A 21 -44.00 6.44 29.56
CA SER A 21 -43.74 7.80 29.09
C SER A 21 -43.90 7.91 27.57
N ALA A 22 -44.36 9.06 27.11
CA ALA A 22 -44.58 9.33 25.69
C ALA A 22 -43.27 9.14 24.90
N GLY A 23 -43.32 8.33 23.83
CA GLY A 23 -42.16 8.05 22.97
C GLY A 23 -41.22 6.95 23.48
N LYS A 24 -41.42 6.41 24.69
CA LYS A 24 -40.58 5.32 25.22
C LYS A 24 -40.76 4.06 24.36
N HIS A 25 -39.65 3.47 23.94
CA HIS A 25 -39.62 2.27 23.09
C HIS A 25 -40.30 2.41 21.71
N ILE A 26 -40.52 3.64 21.23
CA ILE A 26 -40.99 3.90 19.86
C ILE A 26 -39.78 4.28 19.00
N ARG A 27 -39.53 3.51 17.95
CA ARG A 27 -38.58 3.86 16.90
C ARG A 27 -39.28 4.72 15.84
N ARG A 28 -38.77 5.91 15.57
CA ARG A 28 -39.36 6.83 14.59
C ARG A 28 -38.87 6.49 13.18
N MET A 29 -39.72 6.78 12.20
CA MET A 29 -39.33 6.70 10.79
C MET A 29 -38.13 7.63 10.54
N GLY A 30 -37.08 7.11 9.92
CA GLY A 30 -35.86 7.86 9.62
C GLY A 30 -35.00 8.23 10.84
N GLU A 31 -35.19 7.58 12.00
CA GLU A 31 -34.38 7.91 13.20
C GLU A 31 -32.90 7.52 13.08
N GLU A 32 -32.59 6.51 12.26
CA GLU A 32 -31.22 6.08 11.98
C GLU A 32 -30.65 6.87 10.81
N ILE A 33 -31.36 6.89 9.68
CA ILE A 33 -30.99 7.58 8.44
C ILE A 33 -32.25 8.06 7.75
N ALA A 34 -32.25 9.32 7.29
CA ALA A 34 -33.38 9.91 6.57
C ALA A 34 -33.40 9.48 5.09
N GLU A 35 -34.57 9.63 4.45
CA GLU A 35 -34.65 9.53 2.99
C GLU A 35 -33.73 10.57 2.34
N ASP A 36 -33.08 10.20 1.23
CA ASP A 36 -32.08 10.99 0.49
C ASP A 36 -30.78 11.34 1.26
N GLU A 37 -30.60 10.85 2.48
CA GLU A 37 -29.34 10.99 3.20
C GLU A 37 -28.26 10.04 2.65
N LEU A 38 -27.01 10.51 2.61
CA LEU A 38 -25.88 9.73 2.10
C LEU A 38 -25.53 8.59 3.07
N LEU A 39 -25.86 7.36 2.69
CA LEU A 39 -25.54 6.16 3.47
C LEU A 39 -24.03 5.87 3.55
N ILE A 40 -23.37 5.75 2.39
CA ILE A 40 -21.93 5.46 2.30
C ILE A 40 -21.32 6.38 1.23
N GLN A 41 -20.26 7.09 1.61
CA GLN A 41 -19.53 7.98 0.70
C GLN A 41 -18.79 7.18 -0.39
N LYS A 42 -18.79 7.70 -1.63
CA LYS A 42 -17.95 7.17 -2.70
C LYS A 42 -16.46 7.22 -2.29
N GLY A 43 -15.75 6.10 -2.50
CA GLY A 43 -14.35 5.95 -2.10
C GLY A 43 -14.15 5.30 -0.74
N THR A 44 -15.22 5.05 0.01
CA THR A 44 -15.17 4.27 1.25
C THR A 44 -14.77 2.83 0.96
N ARG A 45 -13.79 2.32 1.72
CA ARG A 45 -13.41 0.91 1.69
C ARG A 45 -14.53 0.10 2.34
N ILE A 46 -15.07 -0.87 1.60
CA ILE A 46 -16.11 -1.76 2.11
C ILE A 46 -15.49 -2.72 3.15
N THR A 47 -16.00 -2.66 4.39
CA THR A 47 -15.65 -3.56 5.50
C THR A 47 -16.93 -4.25 6.02
N PRO A 48 -16.88 -5.11 7.05
CA PRO A 48 -18.07 -5.78 7.57
C PRO A 48 -19.22 -4.81 7.93
N GLY A 49 -18.90 -3.61 8.42
CA GLY A 49 -19.89 -2.58 8.74
C GLY A 49 -20.65 -2.14 7.50
N GLU A 50 -19.94 -1.70 6.45
CA GLU A 50 -20.56 -1.27 5.20
C GLU A 50 -21.36 -2.39 4.52
N ILE A 51 -20.88 -3.64 4.58
CA ILE A 51 -21.60 -4.81 4.04
C ILE A 51 -22.92 -5.01 4.81
N GLY A 52 -22.87 -5.00 6.15
CA GLY A 52 -24.04 -5.17 7.01
C GLY A 52 -25.06 -4.06 6.78
N THR A 53 -24.61 -2.81 6.72
CA THR A 53 -25.47 -1.66 6.42
C THR A 53 -26.14 -1.81 5.06
N CYS A 54 -25.38 -2.11 4.00
CA CYS A 54 -25.97 -2.33 2.67
C CYS A 54 -27.01 -3.45 2.67
N ALA A 55 -26.75 -4.56 3.37
CA ALA A 55 -27.68 -5.68 3.48
C ALA A 55 -28.96 -5.30 4.25
N THR A 56 -28.83 -4.59 5.38
CA THR A 56 -29.97 -4.09 6.18
C THR A 56 -30.90 -3.21 5.36
N PHE A 57 -30.34 -2.38 4.47
CA PHE A 57 -31.10 -1.51 3.58
C PHE A 57 -31.54 -2.19 2.27
N GLY A 58 -31.32 -3.50 2.11
CA GLY A 58 -31.81 -4.29 0.97
C GLY A 58 -30.98 -4.19 -0.31
N TYR A 59 -29.75 -3.68 -0.26
CA TYR A 59 -28.88 -3.58 -1.42
C TYR A 59 -28.21 -4.94 -1.73
N GLY A 60 -28.69 -5.63 -2.77
CA GLY A 60 -28.14 -6.92 -3.19
C GLY A 60 -26.84 -6.86 -4.03
N LYS A 61 -26.51 -5.68 -4.59
CA LYS A 61 -25.28 -5.44 -5.36
C LYS A 61 -24.80 -4.01 -5.14
N LEU A 62 -23.49 -3.80 -5.20
CA LEU A 62 -22.86 -2.49 -5.05
C LEU A 62 -21.96 -2.19 -6.26
N SER A 63 -21.96 -0.94 -6.69
CA SER A 63 -21.00 -0.43 -7.68
C SER A 63 -19.69 -0.10 -6.97
N VAL A 64 -18.61 -0.79 -7.34
CA VAL A 64 -17.28 -0.63 -6.74
C VAL A 64 -16.23 -0.30 -7.80
N ALA A 65 -15.09 0.24 -7.38
CA ALA A 65 -13.95 0.42 -8.27
C ALA A 65 -13.44 -0.94 -8.76
N LYS A 66 -13.05 -1.00 -10.05
CA LYS A 66 -12.39 -2.18 -10.61
C LYS A 66 -10.97 -2.28 -10.04
N LYS A 67 -10.52 -3.50 -9.74
CA LYS A 67 -9.12 -3.73 -9.38
C LYS A 67 -8.22 -3.43 -10.59
N PRO A 68 -7.19 -2.58 -10.44
CA PRO A 68 -6.22 -2.38 -11.52
C PRO A 68 -5.42 -3.67 -11.74
N LYS A 69 -5.22 -4.01 -13.01
CA LYS A 69 -4.43 -5.17 -13.45
C LYS A 69 -2.96 -4.81 -13.49
N ILE A 70 -2.14 -5.58 -12.78
CA ILE A 70 -0.73 -5.29 -12.57
C ILE A 70 0.13 -6.43 -13.14
N ALA A 71 1.11 -6.07 -13.95
CA ALA A 71 2.21 -6.96 -14.30
C ALA A 71 3.41 -6.66 -13.38
N ILE A 72 3.97 -7.70 -12.76
CA ILE A 72 5.21 -7.59 -11.98
C ILE A 72 6.28 -8.49 -12.58
N PHE A 73 7.51 -8.00 -12.70
CA PHE A 73 8.60 -8.84 -13.17
C PHE A 73 9.94 -8.47 -12.57
N GLY A 74 10.81 -9.46 -12.45
CA GLY A 74 12.22 -9.29 -12.10
C GLY A 74 13.08 -9.59 -13.32
N THR A 75 14.26 -9.00 -13.38
CA THR A 75 15.29 -9.41 -14.35
C THR A 75 16.58 -9.74 -13.63
N GLY A 76 17.33 -10.66 -14.23
CA GLY A 76 18.59 -11.13 -13.69
C GLY A 76 18.72 -12.63 -13.84
N ASP A 77 19.80 -13.07 -14.46
CA ASP A 77 20.15 -14.49 -14.55
C ASP A 77 20.51 -15.08 -13.18
N GLU A 78 20.79 -14.24 -12.18
CA GLU A 78 21.05 -14.64 -10.81
C GLU A 78 19.79 -15.03 -10.02
N LEU A 79 18.59 -14.66 -10.48
CA LEU A 79 17.38 -14.81 -9.70
C LEU A 79 16.84 -16.25 -9.77
N ILE A 80 16.68 -16.89 -8.61
CA ILE A 80 16.05 -18.21 -8.47
C ILE A 80 14.88 -18.17 -7.49
N GLU A 81 13.88 -19.02 -7.70
CA GLU A 81 12.72 -19.11 -6.81
C GLU A 81 13.10 -19.72 -5.44
N PRO A 82 12.57 -19.18 -4.33
CA PRO A 82 12.76 -19.74 -2.99
C PRO A 82 12.39 -21.22 -2.90
N GLY A 83 13.19 -21.99 -2.17
CA GLY A 83 13.01 -23.44 -2.00
C GLY A 83 13.89 -24.31 -2.92
N ASN A 84 14.49 -23.73 -3.95
CA ASN A 84 15.52 -24.39 -4.75
C ASN A 84 16.91 -24.20 -4.12
N GLU A 85 17.87 -25.07 -4.46
CA GLU A 85 19.26 -24.92 -4.03
C GLU A 85 19.96 -23.78 -4.78
N LEU A 86 20.71 -22.93 -4.05
CA LEU A 86 21.49 -21.84 -4.64
C LEU A 86 22.79 -22.35 -5.27
N LYS A 87 23.03 -21.97 -6.53
CA LYS A 87 24.33 -22.12 -7.18
C LYS A 87 25.18 -20.87 -6.98
N PRO A 88 26.51 -20.95 -7.22
CA PRO A 88 27.39 -19.79 -7.15
C PRO A 88 26.90 -18.64 -8.02
N GLY A 89 26.71 -17.46 -7.42
CA GLY A 89 26.25 -16.25 -8.11
C GLY A 89 24.73 -16.07 -8.14
N GLU A 90 23.95 -17.06 -7.71
CA GLU A 90 22.49 -16.95 -7.62
C GLU A 90 22.05 -16.30 -6.30
N ILE A 91 20.88 -15.67 -6.33
CA ILE A 91 20.17 -15.12 -5.18
C ILE A 91 18.67 -15.39 -5.31
N TYR A 92 17.98 -15.49 -4.18
CA TYR A 92 16.54 -15.72 -4.20
C TYR A 92 15.73 -14.51 -4.65
N ASN A 93 14.72 -14.76 -5.47
CA ASN A 93 13.67 -13.82 -5.81
C ASN A 93 12.83 -13.49 -4.56
N SER A 94 13.05 -12.31 -3.97
CA SER A 94 12.28 -11.80 -2.84
C SER A 94 11.33 -10.67 -3.24
N ASN A 95 11.75 -9.80 -4.17
CA ASN A 95 10.99 -8.59 -4.50
C ASN A 95 9.64 -8.89 -5.16
N LEU A 96 9.52 -9.92 -6.01
CA LEU A 96 8.22 -10.22 -6.63
C LEU A 96 7.21 -10.77 -5.63
N TYR A 97 7.67 -11.45 -4.57
CA TYR A 97 6.78 -11.84 -3.48
C TYR A 97 6.31 -10.61 -2.69
N VAL A 98 7.21 -9.67 -2.40
CA VAL A 98 6.86 -8.41 -1.75
C VAL A 98 5.87 -7.61 -2.59
N PHE A 99 6.13 -7.45 -3.90
CA PHE A 99 5.24 -6.68 -4.79
C PHE A 99 3.88 -7.33 -4.93
N ALA A 100 3.79 -8.66 -5.04
CA ALA A 100 2.51 -9.33 -5.13
C ALA A 100 1.62 -9.05 -3.91
N GLU A 101 2.19 -9.17 -2.70
CA GLU A 101 1.48 -8.87 -1.46
C GLU A 101 1.07 -7.39 -1.37
N LEU A 102 1.98 -6.47 -1.72
CA LEU A 102 1.70 -5.03 -1.65
C LEU A 102 0.64 -4.61 -2.67
N VAL A 103 0.64 -5.18 -3.88
CA VAL A 103 -0.40 -4.95 -4.90
C VAL A 103 -1.76 -5.37 -4.37
N GLU A 104 -1.86 -6.57 -3.81
CA GLU A 104 -3.12 -7.08 -3.27
C GLU A 104 -3.64 -6.20 -2.12
N LYS A 105 -2.76 -5.83 -1.17
CA LYS A 105 -3.12 -4.94 -0.07
C LYS A 105 -3.55 -3.54 -0.54
N ALA A 106 -2.93 -3.02 -1.59
CA ALA A 106 -3.31 -1.74 -2.19
C ALA A 106 -4.68 -1.81 -2.89
N GLY A 107 -5.11 -3.01 -3.31
CA GLY A 107 -6.39 -3.26 -3.98
C GLY A 107 -6.26 -3.59 -5.47
N GLY A 108 -5.04 -3.84 -5.95
CA GLY A 108 -4.79 -4.31 -7.31
C GLY A 108 -4.87 -5.82 -7.46
N GLU A 109 -4.71 -6.28 -8.70
CA GLU A 109 -4.69 -7.69 -9.08
C GLU A 109 -3.42 -7.97 -9.89
N VAL A 110 -2.56 -8.88 -9.41
CA VAL A 110 -1.40 -9.33 -10.19
C VAL A 110 -1.87 -10.34 -11.23
N VAL A 111 -1.82 -9.95 -12.51
CA VAL A 111 -2.24 -10.80 -13.63
C VAL A 111 -1.06 -11.41 -14.39
N MET A 112 0.14 -10.81 -14.26
CA MET A 112 1.38 -11.32 -14.83
C MET A 112 2.48 -11.25 -13.77
N ARG A 113 3.18 -12.36 -13.54
CA ARG A 113 4.31 -12.45 -12.61
C ARG A 113 5.40 -13.31 -13.20
N ASN A 114 6.57 -12.75 -13.50
CA ASN A 114 7.65 -13.52 -14.10
C ASN A 114 9.05 -13.07 -13.68
N VAL A 115 10.00 -14.01 -13.65
CA VAL A 115 11.44 -13.71 -13.61
C VAL A 115 11.97 -13.90 -15.03
N ILE A 116 12.38 -12.79 -15.65
CA ILE A 116 12.81 -12.76 -17.04
C ILE A 116 14.34 -12.77 -17.05
N LYS A 117 14.93 -13.79 -17.67
CA LYS A 117 16.37 -13.84 -17.93
C LYS A 117 16.80 -12.65 -18.78
N ASP A 118 18.08 -12.29 -18.73
CA ASP A 118 18.60 -11.08 -19.42
C ASP A 118 18.69 -11.26 -20.96
N ASN A 119 17.54 -11.47 -21.59
CA ASN A 119 17.33 -11.67 -23.01
C ASN A 119 16.32 -10.63 -23.54
N LYS A 120 16.73 -9.86 -24.54
CA LYS A 120 15.93 -8.79 -25.13
C LYS A 120 14.61 -9.28 -25.75
N ASP A 121 14.60 -10.44 -26.39
CA ASP A 121 13.41 -10.95 -27.10
C ASP A 121 12.35 -11.44 -26.11
N SER A 122 12.77 -12.17 -25.06
CA SER A 122 11.88 -12.56 -23.95
C SER A 122 11.28 -11.33 -23.25
N LEU A 123 12.12 -10.31 -23.02
CA LEU A 123 11.68 -9.07 -22.40
C LEU A 123 10.73 -8.28 -23.30
N ARG A 124 11.01 -8.20 -24.60
CA ARG A 124 10.13 -7.54 -25.57
C ARG A 124 8.78 -8.24 -25.65
N ALA A 125 8.75 -9.57 -25.71
CA ALA A 125 7.50 -10.34 -25.74
C ALA A 125 6.64 -10.06 -24.49
N PHE A 126 7.24 -10.19 -23.30
CA PHE A 126 6.54 -9.95 -22.04
C PHE A 126 6.03 -8.51 -21.91
N LEU A 127 6.89 -7.52 -22.23
CA LEU A 127 6.52 -6.11 -22.08
C LEU A 127 5.46 -5.68 -23.10
N SER A 128 5.48 -6.22 -24.32
CA SER A 128 4.45 -5.93 -25.32
C SER A 128 3.08 -6.41 -24.85
N GLU A 129 2.99 -7.65 -24.35
CA GLU A 129 1.75 -8.20 -23.79
C GLU A 129 1.27 -7.40 -22.56
N ALA A 130 2.19 -7.04 -21.67
CA ALA A 130 1.85 -6.28 -20.47
C ALA A 130 1.33 -4.87 -20.80
N LEU A 131 1.89 -4.20 -21.81
CA LEU A 131 1.44 -2.87 -22.29
C LEU A 131 0.06 -2.88 -22.95
N GLU A 132 -0.43 -4.05 -23.37
CA GLU A 132 -1.76 -4.21 -23.97
C GLU A 132 -2.81 -4.63 -22.93
N THR A 133 -2.41 -5.35 -21.89
CA THR A 133 -3.33 -6.08 -21.00
C THR A 133 -3.40 -5.56 -19.57
N CYS A 134 -2.42 -4.75 -19.15
CA CYS A 134 -2.27 -4.28 -17.76
C CYS A 134 -2.39 -2.75 -17.64
N ASP A 135 -2.90 -2.30 -16.50
CA ASP A 135 -2.99 -0.89 -16.16
C ASP A 135 -1.66 -0.36 -15.58
N VAL A 136 -0.89 -1.24 -14.91
CA VAL A 136 0.44 -0.90 -14.35
C VAL A 136 1.43 -2.03 -14.57
N ILE A 137 2.68 -1.67 -14.91
CA ILE A 137 3.84 -2.56 -14.96
C ILE A 137 4.84 -2.16 -13.88
N ILE A 138 5.31 -3.13 -13.10
CA ILE A 138 6.29 -2.92 -12.03
C ILE A 138 7.48 -3.84 -12.23
N SER A 139 8.67 -3.28 -12.45
CA SER A 139 9.91 -4.05 -12.51
C SER A 139 10.66 -4.01 -11.19
N SER A 140 11.29 -5.13 -10.83
CA SER A 140 12.34 -5.21 -9.81
C SER A 140 13.68 -5.37 -10.51
N GLY A 141 14.52 -4.33 -10.46
CA GLY A 141 15.79 -4.33 -11.18
C GLY A 141 15.63 -3.99 -12.66
N GLY A 142 16.73 -4.13 -13.41
CA GLY A 142 16.78 -3.85 -14.85
C GLY A 142 16.64 -2.37 -15.25
N VAL A 143 16.65 -1.44 -14.28
CA VAL A 143 16.63 0.03 -14.52
C VAL A 143 17.83 0.76 -13.91
N SER A 144 18.96 0.07 -13.74
CA SER A 144 20.20 0.58 -13.15
C SER A 144 21.20 1.10 -14.20
N MET A 145 22.47 1.25 -13.83
CA MET A 145 23.56 1.65 -14.75
C MET A 145 24.31 0.43 -15.33
N GLY A 146 23.73 -0.77 -15.26
CA GLY A 146 24.38 -1.99 -15.67
C GLY A 146 24.58 -2.08 -17.19
N ARG A 147 25.61 -2.79 -17.64
CA ARG A 147 25.85 -3.07 -19.07
C ARG A 147 24.69 -3.87 -19.72
N TYR A 148 23.90 -4.58 -18.91
CA TYR A 148 22.81 -5.46 -19.33
C TYR A 148 21.42 -4.93 -18.97
N ASP A 149 21.29 -3.61 -18.79
CA ASP A 149 20.02 -2.95 -18.40
C ASP A 149 19.06 -2.83 -19.59
N TYR A 150 18.62 -3.99 -20.12
CA TYR A 150 17.82 -4.06 -21.32
C TYR A 150 16.38 -3.56 -21.12
N VAL A 151 15.87 -3.52 -19.89
CA VAL A 151 14.47 -3.11 -19.62
C VAL A 151 14.21 -1.71 -20.11
N ARG A 152 15.05 -0.75 -19.73
CA ARG A 152 14.88 0.64 -20.18
C ARG A 152 14.96 0.76 -21.70
N VAL A 153 15.91 0.05 -22.33
CA VAL A 153 16.08 0.03 -23.79
C VAL A 153 14.85 -0.54 -24.48
N VAL A 154 14.35 -1.69 -24.04
CA VAL A 154 13.18 -2.36 -24.61
C VAL A 154 11.91 -1.52 -24.39
N PHE A 155 11.75 -0.87 -23.23
CA PHE A 155 10.66 0.08 -23.04
C PHE A 155 10.68 1.21 -24.08
N MET A 156 11.84 1.83 -24.30
CA MET A 156 11.98 2.88 -25.31
C MET A 156 11.69 2.36 -26.73
N GLU A 157 12.18 1.15 -27.07
CA GLU A 157 11.88 0.50 -28.35
C GLU A 157 10.38 0.21 -28.55
N LEU A 158 9.65 -0.07 -27.47
CA LEU A 158 8.20 -0.29 -27.46
C LEU A 158 7.38 1.01 -27.40
N GLY A 159 8.02 2.17 -27.53
CA GLY A 159 7.33 3.46 -27.58
C GLY A 159 6.89 4.01 -26.20
N VAL A 160 7.46 3.49 -25.12
CA VAL A 160 7.24 4.04 -23.78
C VAL A 160 7.85 5.44 -23.69
N THR A 161 7.06 6.40 -23.23
CA THR A 161 7.54 7.73 -22.88
C THR A 161 8.17 7.68 -21.49
N GLU A 162 9.47 7.93 -21.40
CA GLU A 162 10.16 8.12 -20.13
C GLU A 162 9.86 9.51 -19.57
N HIS A 163 9.41 9.57 -18.31
CA HIS A 163 9.22 10.84 -17.59
C HIS A 163 10.43 11.15 -16.71
N PHE A 164 10.96 10.15 -16.01
CA PHE A 164 12.22 10.26 -15.28
C PHE A 164 12.88 8.90 -15.05
N TRP A 165 14.19 8.94 -14.85
CA TRP A 165 15.03 7.77 -14.58
C TRP A 165 16.10 8.08 -13.53
N LYS A 166 15.67 8.66 -12.42
CA LYS A 166 16.38 8.87 -11.14
C LYS A 166 15.53 9.77 -10.28
N VAL A 167 15.59 9.52 -8.98
CA VAL A 167 15.08 10.44 -7.98
C VAL A 167 16.15 10.73 -6.93
N ALA A 168 16.11 11.93 -6.37
CA ALA A 168 17.01 12.36 -5.32
C ALA A 168 16.60 11.74 -3.98
N GLN A 169 16.77 10.42 -3.83
CA GLN A 169 16.42 9.69 -2.61
C GLN A 169 17.47 8.66 -2.20
N LYS A 170 17.38 8.20 -0.94
CA LYS A 170 18.14 7.06 -0.42
C LYS A 170 17.29 6.26 0.58
N PRO A 171 17.15 4.94 0.41
CA PRO A 171 17.71 4.12 -0.67
C PRO A 171 16.89 4.24 -1.97
N GLY A 172 17.42 3.73 -3.09
CA GLY A 172 16.68 3.66 -4.36
C GLY A 172 16.80 4.87 -5.28
N LYS A 173 18.02 5.38 -5.50
CA LYS A 173 18.28 6.45 -6.49
C LYS A 173 17.78 6.09 -7.91
N PRO A 174 18.04 4.88 -8.46
CA PRO A 174 17.43 4.47 -9.72
C PRO A 174 15.95 4.21 -9.50
N LEU A 175 15.11 5.00 -10.15
CA LEU A 175 13.66 4.83 -10.17
C LEU A 175 13.24 5.27 -11.56
N PHE A 176 12.69 4.36 -12.35
CA PHE A 176 12.15 4.66 -13.66
C PHE A 176 10.65 4.88 -13.54
N PHE A 177 10.15 5.95 -14.15
CA PHE A 177 8.74 6.14 -14.38
C PHE A 177 8.50 6.50 -15.84
N GLY A 178 7.54 5.82 -16.43
CA GLY A 178 7.17 6.02 -17.82
C GLY A 178 5.70 5.66 -18.06
N THR A 179 5.23 5.99 -19.25
CA THR A 179 3.88 5.65 -19.71
C THR A 179 3.94 5.13 -21.14
N GLY A 180 3.22 4.05 -21.41
CA GLY A 180 2.99 3.53 -22.77
C GLY A 180 1.53 3.12 -22.90
N ASN A 181 0.89 3.44 -24.04
CA ASN A 181 -0.55 3.30 -24.20
C ASN A 181 -1.33 3.99 -23.07
N SER A 182 -2.08 3.23 -22.26
CA SER A 182 -2.75 3.68 -21.04
C SER A 182 -2.14 3.09 -19.78
N THR A 183 -0.95 2.49 -19.88
CA THR A 183 -0.26 1.74 -18.84
C THR A 183 0.80 2.60 -18.15
N LEU A 184 0.77 2.62 -16.82
CA LEU A 184 1.81 3.25 -15.99
C LEU A 184 2.96 2.25 -15.75
N ILE A 185 4.20 2.72 -15.77
CA ILE A 185 5.36 1.84 -15.67
C ILE A 185 6.28 2.35 -14.57
N PHE A 186 6.55 1.48 -13.59
CA PHE A 186 7.46 1.74 -12.48
C PHE A 186 8.62 0.75 -12.53
N GLY A 187 9.82 1.24 -12.78
CA GLY A 187 11.04 0.46 -12.60
C GLY A 187 11.65 0.72 -11.23
N LEU A 188 11.53 -0.25 -10.34
CA LEU A 188 12.05 -0.18 -8.97
C LEU A 188 13.46 -0.79 -8.91
N PRO A 189 14.34 -0.32 -7.99
CA PRO A 189 15.68 -0.89 -7.84
C PRO A 189 15.64 -2.37 -7.39
N GLY A 190 16.63 -3.17 -7.81
CA GLY A 190 16.70 -4.60 -7.42
C GLY A 190 17.03 -4.84 -5.94
N ASN A 191 17.60 -3.86 -5.23
CA ASN A 191 17.89 -3.97 -3.80
C ASN A 191 16.59 -4.03 -2.97
N PRO A 192 16.36 -5.06 -2.13
CA PRO A 192 15.04 -5.31 -1.54
C PRO A 192 14.43 -4.18 -0.71
N VAL A 193 15.21 -3.51 0.14
CA VAL A 193 14.69 -2.36 0.92
C VAL A 193 14.36 -1.19 -0.01
N SER A 194 15.12 -1.03 -1.09
CA SER A 194 14.91 0.06 -2.06
C SER A 194 13.67 -0.19 -2.91
N ALA A 195 13.45 -1.46 -3.32
CA ALA A 195 12.24 -1.90 -3.98
C ALA A 195 11.00 -1.69 -3.09
N PHE A 196 11.04 -2.14 -1.84
CA PHE A 196 9.92 -2.01 -0.91
C PHE A 196 9.59 -0.53 -0.66
N ILE A 197 10.56 0.27 -0.22
CA ILE A 197 10.33 1.70 0.04
C ILE A 197 9.89 2.39 -1.26
N GLY A 198 10.49 2.06 -2.40
CA GLY A 198 10.09 2.59 -3.70
C GLY A 198 8.63 2.27 -4.05
N PHE A 199 8.17 1.05 -3.77
CA PHE A 199 6.77 0.68 -3.94
C PHE A 199 5.87 1.53 -3.04
N MET A 200 6.19 1.63 -1.75
CA MET A 200 5.35 2.35 -0.77
C MET A 200 5.27 3.86 -1.06
N GLU A 201 6.35 4.48 -1.51
CA GLU A 201 6.38 5.92 -1.76
C GLU A 201 5.85 6.31 -3.14
N TRP A 202 5.96 5.43 -4.15
CA TRP A 202 5.68 5.82 -5.54
C TRP A 202 4.59 4.99 -6.23
N VAL A 203 4.41 3.73 -5.86
CA VAL A 203 3.41 2.85 -6.49
C VAL A 203 2.13 2.78 -5.67
N TRP A 204 2.25 2.61 -4.35
CA TRP A 204 1.13 2.52 -3.42
C TRP A 204 0.11 3.68 -3.57
N PRO A 205 0.51 4.97 -3.51
CA PRO A 205 -0.46 6.08 -3.64
C PRO A 205 -1.17 6.11 -5.00
N VAL A 206 -0.52 5.61 -6.06
CA VAL A 206 -1.11 5.49 -7.39
C VAL A 206 -2.21 4.42 -7.39
N LEU A 207 -1.96 3.26 -6.79
CA LEU A 207 -2.96 2.21 -6.66
C LEU A 207 -4.13 2.62 -5.75
N GLU A 208 -3.88 3.38 -4.68
CA GLU A 208 -4.94 3.99 -3.88
C GLU A 208 -5.81 4.91 -4.74
N THR A 209 -5.19 5.78 -5.52
CA THR A 209 -5.90 6.71 -6.40
C THR A 209 -6.73 5.98 -7.47
N MET A 210 -6.16 4.96 -8.12
CA MET A 210 -6.85 4.14 -9.11
C MET A 210 -8.07 3.39 -8.55
N THR A 211 -8.01 3.02 -7.26
CA THR A 211 -9.13 2.36 -6.57
C THR A 211 -10.09 3.35 -5.89
N GLY A 212 -9.92 4.65 -6.12
CA GLY A 212 -10.79 5.71 -5.61
C GLY A 212 -10.64 5.96 -4.11
N LYS A 213 -9.57 5.45 -3.48
CA LYS A 213 -9.20 5.79 -2.11
C LYS A 213 -8.59 7.18 -2.09
N LYS A 214 -8.79 7.90 -0.99
CA LYS A 214 -8.04 9.11 -0.70
C LYS A 214 -6.60 8.73 -0.38
N GLU A 215 -5.65 9.44 -0.97
CA GLU A 215 -4.22 9.26 -0.69
C GLU A 215 -3.95 9.35 0.82
N SER A 216 -3.27 8.33 1.35
CA SER A 216 -2.82 8.29 2.73
C SER A 216 -1.82 9.43 3.00
N LYS A 217 -2.12 10.30 3.97
CA LYS A 217 -1.22 11.40 4.34
C LYS A 217 -0.16 10.93 5.33
N LYS A 218 1.07 11.39 5.12
CA LYS A 218 2.14 11.29 6.11
C LYS A 218 1.77 12.12 7.34
N VAL A 219 2.12 11.62 8.51
CA VAL A 219 1.95 12.30 9.80
C VAL A 219 3.30 12.73 10.36
N THR A 220 3.30 13.69 11.26
CA THR A 220 4.54 14.13 11.92
C THR A 220 4.71 13.38 13.23
N GLY A 221 5.90 12.84 13.48
CA GLY A 221 6.27 12.22 14.75
C GLY A 221 7.58 12.80 15.31
N ILE A 222 7.80 12.59 16.61
CA ILE A 222 8.97 13.09 17.34
C ILE A 222 10.04 11.98 17.43
N LEU A 223 11.27 12.29 17.07
CA LEU A 223 12.38 11.34 17.08
C LEU A 223 12.85 11.00 18.50
N LYS A 224 12.86 9.70 18.84
CA LYS A 224 13.49 9.17 20.07
C LYS A 224 14.96 8.81 19.91
N LYS A 225 15.44 8.75 18.66
CA LYS A 225 16.85 8.55 18.30
C LYS A 225 17.20 9.43 17.10
N SER A 226 18.47 9.76 16.96
CA SER A 226 18.93 10.53 15.81
C SER A 226 18.63 9.83 14.49
N PHE A 227 18.33 10.61 13.46
CA PHE A 227 18.04 10.13 12.12
C PHE A 227 19.06 10.69 11.12
N PRO A 228 19.71 9.85 10.30
CA PRO A 228 20.67 10.32 9.33
C PRO A 228 19.96 11.16 8.25
N ARG A 229 20.53 12.31 7.89
CA ARG A 229 20.04 13.15 6.80
C ARG A 229 21.04 13.15 5.66
N GLU A 230 20.56 13.30 4.42
CA GLU A 230 21.43 13.42 3.25
C GLU A 230 21.41 14.87 2.77
N LYS A 231 22.54 15.40 2.30
CA LYS A 231 22.64 16.81 1.90
C LYS A 231 21.73 17.20 0.74
N VAL A 232 21.54 16.28 -0.22
CA VAL A 232 20.86 16.54 -1.50
C VAL A 232 19.78 15.52 -1.85
N LYS A 233 19.48 14.60 -0.94
CA LYS A 233 18.50 13.52 -1.18
C LYS A 233 17.51 13.44 -0.03
N TYR A 234 16.29 13.03 -0.34
CA TYR A 234 15.40 12.50 0.68
C TYR A 234 16.01 11.23 1.28
N ARG A 235 15.88 11.06 2.59
CA ARG A 235 16.32 9.85 3.26
C ARG A 235 15.10 9.12 3.81
N PHE A 236 15.00 7.84 3.46
CA PHE A 236 13.96 6.94 3.93
C PHE A 236 14.59 5.78 4.70
N LEU A 237 13.96 5.40 5.82
CA LEU A 237 14.29 4.22 6.61
C LEU A 237 13.01 3.61 7.16
N PHE A 238 12.95 2.28 7.22
CA PHE A 238 11.95 1.62 8.06
C PHE A 238 12.13 2.03 9.53
N GLY A 239 11.04 2.10 10.26
CA GLY A 239 11.03 2.48 11.67
C GLY A 239 9.79 2.00 12.41
N ASN A 240 9.77 2.35 13.68
CA ASN A 240 8.67 2.12 14.60
C ASN A 240 8.15 3.44 15.11
N ALA A 241 6.84 3.59 15.13
CA ALA A 241 6.11 4.70 15.71
C ALA A 241 5.10 4.19 16.75
N TRP A 242 4.97 4.87 17.88
CA TRP A 242 4.06 4.53 18.99
C TRP A 242 3.56 5.81 19.64
N ILE A 243 2.49 5.71 20.43
CA ILE A 243 2.00 6.84 21.23
C ILE A 243 2.71 6.82 22.59
N GLU A 244 3.27 7.95 22.99
CA GLU A 244 3.86 8.16 24.31
C GLU A 244 3.41 9.53 24.83
N ASP A 245 2.82 9.56 26.03
CA ASP A 245 2.27 10.77 26.65
C ASP A 245 1.30 11.57 25.74
N GLY A 246 0.58 10.88 24.87
CA GLY A 246 -0.37 11.48 23.92
C GLY A 246 0.27 12.04 22.63
N GLU A 247 1.58 11.86 22.45
CA GLU A 247 2.31 12.29 21.26
C GLU A 247 2.76 11.09 20.42
N LEU A 248 2.77 11.26 19.09
CA LEU A 248 3.36 10.27 18.19
C LEU A 248 4.87 10.39 18.22
N VAL A 249 5.53 9.36 18.73
CA VAL A 249 6.99 9.28 18.80
C VAL A 249 7.48 8.17 17.89
N CYS A 250 8.74 8.24 17.45
CA CYS A 250 9.27 7.26 16.51
C CYS A 250 10.79 7.07 16.58
N GLN A 251 11.26 5.95 16.06
CA GLN A 251 12.68 5.68 15.84
C GLN A 251 12.91 4.85 14.58
N ALA A 252 13.98 5.15 13.84
CA ALA A 252 14.39 4.33 12.70
C ALA A 252 14.95 2.97 13.15
N SER A 253 14.83 1.98 12.28
CA SER A 253 15.51 0.69 12.44
C SER A 253 17.02 0.88 12.50
N THR A 254 17.69 0.09 13.33
CA THR A 254 19.16 0.04 13.39
C THR A 254 19.76 -0.60 12.14
N LYS A 255 18.97 -1.39 11.40
CA LYS A 255 19.37 -2.06 10.15
C LYS A 255 19.15 -1.14 8.95
N VAL A 256 20.12 -0.27 8.65
CA VAL A 256 19.98 0.82 7.67
C VAL A 256 20.43 0.47 6.23
N GLY A 257 20.96 -0.74 6.00
CA GLY A 257 21.47 -1.18 4.71
C GLY A 257 20.37 -1.51 3.71
N SER A 258 20.53 -1.14 2.43
CA SER A 258 19.50 -1.34 1.39
C SER A 258 19.25 -2.82 1.02
N HIS A 259 20.15 -3.71 1.43
CA HIS A 259 20.05 -5.16 1.28
C HIS A 259 19.40 -5.84 2.50
N MET A 260 19.24 -5.13 3.62
CA MET A 260 18.77 -5.70 4.89
C MET A 260 17.24 -5.68 4.98
N LEU A 261 16.56 -6.51 4.18
CA LEU A 261 15.09 -6.57 4.17
C LEU A 261 14.49 -6.87 5.54
N SER A 262 15.21 -7.58 6.42
CA SER A 262 14.77 -7.86 7.80
C SER A 262 14.55 -6.60 8.65
N SER A 263 14.96 -5.42 8.18
CA SER A 263 14.57 -4.13 8.78
C SER A 263 13.07 -3.84 8.72
N SER A 264 12.32 -4.49 7.80
CA SER A 264 10.88 -4.27 7.62
C SER A 264 10.00 -5.14 8.52
N LEU A 265 10.52 -6.22 9.13
CA LEU A 265 9.71 -7.20 9.88
C LEU A 265 9.02 -6.57 11.11
N GLU A 266 9.80 -5.82 11.87
CA GLU A 266 9.32 -5.15 13.08
C GLU A 266 8.75 -3.77 12.78
N ALA A 267 8.99 -3.24 11.58
CA ALA A 267 8.59 -1.88 11.21
C ALA A 267 7.06 -1.75 11.13
N ASN A 268 6.56 -0.61 11.61
CA ASN A 268 5.19 -0.17 11.37
C ASN A 268 5.11 1.12 10.54
N CYS A 269 6.25 1.71 10.19
CA CYS A 269 6.31 2.91 9.36
C CYS A 269 7.58 2.99 8.51
N ILE A 270 7.56 3.91 7.55
CA ILE A 270 8.73 4.45 6.87
C ILE A 270 8.91 5.88 7.35
N LEU A 271 10.05 6.16 7.96
CA LEU A 271 10.45 7.51 8.35
C LEU A 271 11.15 8.18 7.19
N SER A 272 10.85 9.47 6.96
CA SER A 272 11.43 10.24 5.88
C SER A 272 11.90 11.63 6.32
N SER A 273 13.08 12.03 5.85
CA SER A 273 13.59 13.38 6.00
C SER A 273 13.90 14.01 4.64
N GLU A 274 13.69 15.33 4.58
CA GLU A 274 14.11 16.15 3.45
C GLU A 274 15.64 16.31 3.42
N PRO A 275 16.24 16.77 2.31
CA PRO A 275 17.66 17.05 2.27
C PRO A 275 18.10 18.10 3.30
N GLY A 276 19.29 17.99 3.88
CA GLY A 276 19.86 19.01 4.76
C GLY A 276 21.25 18.68 5.30
N GLU A 277 21.89 19.70 5.90
CA GLU A 277 23.32 19.68 6.23
C GLU A 277 23.68 18.87 7.48
N SER A 278 22.76 18.77 8.44
CA SER A 278 22.96 18.06 9.71
C SER A 278 22.04 16.86 9.84
N ILE A 279 22.44 15.88 10.66
CA ILE A 279 21.54 14.83 11.13
C ILE A 279 20.36 15.44 11.87
N LEU A 280 19.23 14.74 11.90
CA LEU A 280 18.17 15.07 12.84
C LEU A 280 18.50 14.41 14.20
N THR A 281 18.25 15.14 15.26
CA THR A 281 18.56 14.82 16.65
C THR A 281 17.29 14.42 17.42
N VAL A 282 17.47 13.92 18.63
CA VAL A 282 16.36 13.50 19.50
C VAL A 282 15.47 14.70 19.82
N GLY A 283 14.16 14.51 19.76
CA GLY A 283 13.15 15.57 19.98
C GLY A 283 12.77 16.34 18.71
N GLU A 284 13.47 16.17 17.59
CA GLU A 284 13.08 16.81 16.33
C GLU A 284 11.94 16.06 15.62
N ASN A 285 11.17 16.82 14.85
CA ASN A 285 10.06 16.30 14.05
C ASN A 285 10.56 15.59 12.79
N ILE A 286 9.86 14.51 12.41
CA ILE A 286 10.10 13.76 11.18
C ILE A 286 8.79 13.31 10.55
N ASN A 287 8.78 13.13 9.23
CA ASN A 287 7.64 12.57 8.51
C ASN A 287 7.59 11.05 8.73
N VAL A 288 6.41 10.57 9.14
CA VAL A 288 6.09 9.17 9.37
C VAL A 288 5.04 8.74 8.35
N ASN A 289 5.41 7.80 7.47
CA ASN A 289 4.48 7.11 6.58
C ASN A 289 4.12 5.76 7.20
N LEU A 290 2.92 5.63 7.76
CA LEU A 290 2.49 4.40 8.42
C LEU A 290 2.23 3.29 7.40
N LEU A 291 2.65 2.07 7.73
CA LEU A 291 2.34 0.90 6.90
C LEU A 291 0.85 0.57 7.05
N PRO A 292 0.05 0.53 5.97
CA PRO A 292 -1.42 0.48 6.07
C PRO A 292 -2.02 -0.77 6.72
N TRP A 293 -1.21 -1.80 6.96
CA TRP A 293 -1.60 -3.04 7.65
C TRP A 293 -1.09 -3.12 9.10
N LYS A 294 -0.51 -2.04 9.63
CA LYS A 294 0.03 -1.97 10.99
C LYS A 294 -0.77 -0.96 11.80
N THR A 295 -0.91 -1.23 13.10
CA THR A 295 -1.46 -0.32 14.08
C THR A 295 -0.33 0.36 14.85
N ILE A 296 -0.59 1.58 15.31
CA ILE A 296 0.22 2.25 16.32
C ILE A 296 -0.34 1.81 17.67
N GLU A 297 0.54 1.35 18.56
CA GLU A 297 0.22 1.10 19.97
C GLU A 297 0.48 2.35 20.82
#